data_AF-A0A963NZW9-F1
#
_entry.id   AF-A0A963NZW9-F1
#
_cell.length_a   1.000
_cell.length_b   1.000
_cell.length_c   1.000
_cell.angle_alpha   90.00
_cell.angle_beta   90.00
_cell.angle_gamma   90.00
#
_symmetry.space_group_name_H-M   'P 1'
#
loop_
_entity.id
_entity.type
_entity.pdbx_description
1 polymer ?
#
loop_
_entity_poly.entity_id
_entity_poly.type
_entity_poly.pdbx_seq_one_letter_code
_entity_poly.pdbx_strand_id
1 'polypeptide(L)'
;MHAKAGRRVLLIDADFRQSSVATMLRLPSTPGLTELMARQKTVEEVIRQDPASGAHLITAGKPVPTAHDFLIAGRLAEIIAEVCGQYELIIVDSPPVLSVADAPLIAQAVDGTIFVGRWGKTRKQTMIFALRQLAQTGASIIGLVLSRVDVRRAANYSYGDAGQYHGKHKKYYLEKA
;
A
#
# COMPACT_ATOMS: atom_id res chain seq x y z
N MET A 1 -5.99 3.24 -12.36
CA MET A 1 -5.89 3.86 -13.70
C MET A 1 -4.50 3.71 -14.30
N HIS A 2 -3.40 3.76 -13.54
CA HIS A 2 -2.03 3.67 -14.09
C HIS A 2 -1.75 2.42 -14.94
N ALA A 3 -1.98 1.21 -14.41
CA ALA A 3 -1.76 -0.02 -15.18
C ALA A 3 -2.68 -0.12 -16.41
N LYS A 4 -3.97 0.20 -16.25
CA LYS A 4 -4.93 0.29 -17.37
C LYS A 4 -4.60 1.38 -18.40
N ALA A 5 -3.75 2.34 -18.06
CA ALA A 5 -3.23 3.36 -18.96
C ALA A 5 -1.90 2.94 -19.61
N GLY A 6 -1.49 1.67 -19.48
CA GLY A 6 -0.27 1.11 -20.08
C GLY A 6 1.00 1.35 -19.27
N ARG A 7 0.92 1.95 -18.07
CA ARG A 7 2.11 2.17 -17.23
C ARG A 7 2.58 0.86 -16.60
N ARG A 8 3.89 0.71 -16.49
CA ARG A 8 4.52 -0.43 -15.81
C ARG A 8 4.43 -0.23 -14.30
N VAL A 9 3.43 -0.88 -13.69
CA VAL A 9 3.17 -0.79 -12.24
C VAL A 9 3.44 -2.13 -11.58
N LEU A 10 4.19 -2.11 -10.49
CA LEU A 10 4.37 -3.25 -9.59
C LEU A 10 3.69 -2.98 -8.25
N LEU A 11 2.88 -3.94 -7.78
CA LEU A 11 2.34 -3.97 -6.42
C LEU A 11 3.08 -5.05 -5.61
N ILE A 12 3.68 -4.66 -4.50
CA ILE A 12 4.33 -5.57 -3.56
C ILE A 12 3.46 -5.64 -2.30
N ASP A 13 2.94 -6.81 -1.97
CA ASP A 13 2.24 -7.04 -0.69
C ASP A 13 3.27 -7.38 0.39
N ALA A 14 3.58 -6.41 1.26
CA ALA A 14 4.50 -6.56 2.38
C ALA A 14 3.79 -6.71 3.73
N ASP A 15 2.50 -7.07 3.74
CA ASP A 15 1.80 -7.52 4.94
C ASP A 15 1.94 -9.04 5.11
N PHE A 16 3.04 -9.47 5.74
CA PHE A 16 3.34 -10.88 6.00
C PHE A 16 2.38 -11.55 7.00
N ARG A 17 1.53 -10.79 7.69
CA ARG A 17 0.67 -11.28 8.77
C ARG A 17 -0.78 -11.42 8.34
N GLN A 18 -1.29 -10.43 7.62
CA GLN A 18 -2.67 -10.38 7.18
C GLN A 18 -2.82 -9.91 5.72
N SER A 19 -1.94 -10.41 4.84
CA SER A 19 -2.05 -10.26 3.39
C SER A 19 -3.45 -10.52 2.88
N SER A 20 -3.98 -9.57 2.11
CA SER A 20 -5.30 -9.66 1.48
C SER A 20 -5.26 -9.52 -0.03
N VAL A 21 -4.12 -9.09 -0.60
CA VAL A 21 -3.98 -8.79 -2.04
C VAL A 21 -4.21 -10.04 -2.89
N ALA A 22 -3.56 -11.15 -2.54
CA ALA A 22 -3.68 -12.41 -3.28
C ALA A 22 -5.15 -12.88 -3.34
N THR A 23 -5.84 -12.86 -2.21
CA THR A 23 -7.26 -13.23 -2.12
C THR A 23 -8.15 -12.26 -2.89
N MET A 24 -7.94 -10.95 -2.74
CA MET A 24 -8.73 -9.92 -3.41
C MET A 24 -8.63 -10.03 -4.94
N LEU A 25 -7.46 -10.41 -5.45
CA LEU A 25 -7.18 -10.52 -6.88
C LEU A 25 -7.25 -11.95 -7.41
N ARG A 26 -7.62 -12.92 -6.56
CA ARG A 26 -7.74 -14.36 -6.91
C ARG A 26 -6.45 -14.93 -7.50
N LEU A 27 -5.31 -14.53 -6.95
CA LEU A 27 -3.98 -15.01 -7.32
C LEU A 27 -3.44 -16.01 -6.28
N PRO A 28 -2.54 -16.93 -6.68
CA PRO A 28 -1.81 -17.75 -5.72
C PRO A 28 -1.00 -16.87 -4.77
N SER A 29 -1.05 -17.16 -3.47
CA SER A 29 -0.27 -16.40 -2.47
C SER A 29 1.21 -16.78 -2.45
N THR A 30 1.56 -18.01 -2.87
CA THR A 30 2.93 -18.56 -2.88
C THR A 30 3.35 -19.06 -4.26
N PRO A 31 4.65 -18.99 -4.61
CA PRO A 31 5.70 -18.24 -3.90
C PRO A 31 5.50 -16.72 -4.00
N GLY A 32 6.06 -15.94 -3.09
CA GLY A 32 5.91 -14.49 -3.04
C GLY A 32 7.08 -13.80 -2.36
N LEU A 33 6.80 -12.67 -1.70
CA LEU A 33 7.78 -11.80 -1.10
C LEU A 33 8.59 -12.52 -0.02
N THR A 34 7.97 -13.33 0.84
CA THR A 34 8.70 -14.12 1.83
C THR A 34 9.79 -14.98 1.19
N GLU A 35 9.47 -15.70 0.11
CA GLU A 35 10.45 -16.56 -0.57
C GLU A 35 11.57 -15.75 -1.24
N LEU A 36 11.27 -14.54 -1.75
CA LEU A 36 12.31 -13.60 -2.24
C LEU A 36 13.22 -13.10 -1.13
N MET A 37 12.62 -12.67 -0.01
CA MET A 37 13.35 -12.15 1.14
C MET A 37 14.33 -13.21 1.68
N ALA A 38 13.90 -14.47 1.68
CA ALA A 38 14.68 -15.64 2.05
C ALA A 38 15.65 -16.14 0.96
N ARG A 39 15.72 -15.48 -0.21
CA ARG A 39 16.54 -15.87 -1.38
C ARG A 39 16.28 -17.29 -1.90
N GLN A 40 15.06 -17.79 -1.72
CA GLN A 40 14.64 -19.10 -2.21
C GLN A 40 14.12 -19.05 -3.64
N LYS A 41 13.73 -17.85 -4.10
CA LYS A 41 13.19 -17.55 -5.42
C LYS A 41 13.78 -16.28 -5.99
N THR A 42 13.81 -16.16 -7.31
CA THR A 42 14.15 -14.91 -8.01
C THR A 42 12.89 -14.07 -8.22
N VAL A 43 13.10 -12.79 -8.50
CA VAL A 43 12.03 -11.83 -8.79
C VAL A 43 11.13 -12.31 -9.93
N GLU A 44 11.71 -12.86 -10.99
CA GLU A 44 10.99 -13.37 -12.16
C GLU A 44 10.09 -14.55 -11.82
N GLU A 45 10.49 -15.39 -10.86
CA GLU A 45 9.72 -16.56 -10.44
C GLU A 45 8.47 -16.21 -9.61
N VAL A 46 8.42 -15.02 -9.00
CA VAL A 46 7.31 -14.64 -8.10
C VAL A 46 6.42 -13.55 -8.65
N ILE A 47 6.88 -12.79 -9.66
CA ILE A 47 6.07 -11.77 -10.31
C ILE A 47 4.89 -12.45 -11.02
N ARG A 48 3.70 -11.92 -10.76
CA ARG A 48 2.46 -12.32 -11.44
C ARG A 48 1.83 -11.11 -12.09
N GLN A 49 1.06 -11.33 -13.14
CA GLN A 49 0.25 -10.28 -13.74
C GLN A 49 -1.22 -10.47 -13.35
N ASP A 50 -1.85 -9.40 -12.89
CA ASP A 50 -3.31 -9.37 -12.74
C ASP A 50 -3.94 -9.21 -14.13
N PRO A 51 -4.70 -10.19 -14.64
CA PRO A 51 -5.28 -10.13 -15.98
C PRO A 51 -6.30 -9.00 -16.13
N ALA A 52 -6.92 -8.53 -15.04
CA ALA A 52 -7.96 -7.49 -15.11
C ALA A 52 -7.41 -6.06 -15.24
N SER A 53 -6.22 -5.80 -14.67
CA SER A 53 -5.60 -4.47 -14.69
C SER A 53 -4.31 -4.39 -15.50
N GLY A 54 -3.67 -5.52 -15.79
CA GLY A 54 -2.34 -5.61 -16.40
C GLY A 54 -1.20 -5.29 -15.42
N ALA A 55 -1.49 -4.99 -14.16
CA ALA A 55 -0.47 -4.70 -13.15
C ALA A 55 0.37 -5.94 -12.84
N HIS A 56 1.64 -5.74 -12.52
CA HIS A 56 2.49 -6.79 -11.97
C HIS A 56 2.39 -6.80 -10.45
N LEU A 57 2.54 -7.98 -9.85
CA LEU A 57 2.34 -8.20 -8.43
C LEU A 57 3.36 -9.18 -7.86
N ILE A 58 3.82 -8.87 -6.65
CA ILE A 58 4.49 -9.80 -5.76
C ILE A 58 3.56 -9.96 -4.55
N THR A 59 2.96 -11.14 -4.40
CA THR A 59 2.13 -11.49 -3.22
C THR A 59 3.01 -11.66 -1.99
N ALA A 60 2.43 -11.64 -0.78
CA ALA A 60 3.22 -11.72 0.45
C ALA A 60 4.05 -13.01 0.59
N GLY A 61 3.63 -14.12 -0.04
CA GLY A 61 4.29 -15.41 0.11
C GLY A 61 3.80 -16.17 1.35
N LYS A 62 4.57 -17.17 1.77
CA LYS A 62 4.22 -17.96 2.96
C LYS A 62 4.43 -17.11 4.22
N PRO A 63 3.46 -17.04 5.17
CA PRO A 63 3.69 -16.39 6.45
C PRO A 63 4.80 -17.11 7.22
N VAL A 64 5.81 -16.35 7.67
CA VAL A 64 6.92 -16.88 8.48
C VAL A 64 7.22 -15.96 9.67
N PRO A 65 7.62 -16.51 10.84
CA PRO A 65 7.96 -15.68 12.01
C PRO A 65 9.12 -14.71 11.77
N THR A 66 10.07 -15.07 10.90
CA THR A 66 11.30 -14.32 10.61
C THR A 66 11.11 -13.20 9.58
N ALA A 67 9.89 -12.92 9.13
CA ALA A 67 9.64 -11.90 8.11
C ALA A 67 10.11 -10.50 8.57
N HIS A 68 9.99 -10.21 9.86
CA HIS A 68 10.49 -8.99 10.48
C HIS A 68 12.02 -8.86 10.34
N ASP A 69 12.76 -9.95 10.53
CA ASP A 69 14.23 -9.94 10.47
C ASP A 69 14.73 -9.62 9.06
N PHE A 70 13.98 -10.04 8.03
CA PHE A 70 14.31 -9.67 6.65
C PHE A 70 14.15 -8.17 6.39
N LEU A 71 13.13 -7.53 6.98
CA LEU A 71 12.95 -6.08 6.89
C LEU A 71 14.09 -5.34 7.59
N ILE A 72 14.50 -5.78 8.79
CA ILE A 72 15.65 -5.21 9.51
C ILE A 72 16.92 -5.34 8.68
N ALA A 73 17.12 -6.49 8.03
CA ALA A 73 18.28 -6.74 7.18
C ALA A 73 18.27 -5.95 5.86
N GLY A 74 17.26 -5.08 5.62
CA GLY A 74 17.19 -4.24 4.41
C GLY A 74 16.80 -4.99 3.14
N ARG A 75 16.33 -6.24 3.26
CA ARG A 75 16.03 -7.10 2.10
C ARG A 75 14.97 -6.49 1.17
N LEU A 76 14.00 -5.78 1.72
CA LEU A 76 12.98 -5.09 0.91
C LEU A 76 13.58 -4.00 0.03
N ALA A 77 14.49 -3.19 0.57
CA ALA A 77 15.15 -2.12 -0.19
C ALA A 77 15.99 -2.71 -1.33
N GLU A 78 16.69 -3.82 -1.08
CA GLU A 78 17.44 -4.54 -2.12
C GLU A 78 16.52 -5.03 -3.26
N ILE A 79 15.39 -5.65 -2.92
CA ILE A 79 14.41 -6.13 -3.92
C ILE A 79 13.83 -4.96 -4.73
N ILE A 80 13.49 -3.85 -4.07
CA ILE A 80 12.99 -2.65 -4.75
C ILE A 80 14.05 -2.11 -5.71
N ALA A 81 15.32 -2.05 -5.30
CA ALA A 81 16.43 -1.59 -6.14
C ALA A 81 16.68 -2.51 -7.35
N GLU A 82 16.51 -3.83 -7.19
CA GLU A 82 16.63 -4.80 -8.30
C GLU A 82 15.59 -4.56 -9.40
N VAL A 83 14.38 -4.13 -9.03
CA VAL A 83 13.25 -3.97 -9.97
C VAL A 83 12.97 -2.53 -10.37
N CYS A 84 13.57 -1.53 -9.72
CA CYS A 84 13.21 -0.12 -9.93
C CYS A 84 13.38 0.37 -11.37
N GLY A 85 14.38 -0.14 -12.11
CA GLY A 85 14.58 0.19 -13.53
C GLY A 85 13.51 -0.36 -14.47
N GLN A 86 12.71 -1.33 -14.02
CA GLN A 86 11.72 -2.02 -14.85
C GLN A 86 10.31 -1.43 -14.71
N TYR A 87 10.06 -0.67 -13.64
CA TYR A 87 8.74 -0.15 -13.30
C TYR A 87 8.74 1.37 -13.16
N GLU A 88 7.68 2.01 -13.62
CA GLU A 88 7.50 3.46 -13.45
C GLU A 88 6.88 3.80 -12.09
N LEU A 89 6.26 2.82 -11.44
CA LEU A 89 5.63 2.96 -10.13
C LEU A 89 5.66 1.62 -9.41
N ILE A 90 6.25 1.62 -8.22
CA ILE A 90 6.20 0.50 -7.28
C ILE A 90 5.33 0.94 -6.11
N ILE A 91 4.27 0.18 -5.83
CA ILE A 91 3.39 0.39 -4.68
C ILE A 91 3.71 -0.73 -3.70
N VAL A 92 4.01 -0.38 -2.46
CA VAL A 92 4.22 -1.36 -1.38
C VAL A 92 3.06 -1.26 -0.42
N ASP A 93 2.28 -2.33 -0.32
CA ASP A 93 1.24 -2.47 0.70
C ASP A 93 1.86 -2.91 2.02
N SER A 94 1.47 -2.27 3.12
CA SER A 94 2.10 -2.44 4.43
C SER A 94 1.05 -2.76 5.50
N PRO A 95 1.40 -3.49 6.57
CA PRO A 95 0.51 -3.67 7.70
C PRO A 95 0.18 -2.33 8.39
N PRO A 96 -0.87 -2.27 9.24
CA PRO A 96 -1.18 -1.04 9.96
C PRO A 96 -0.04 -0.61 10.90
N VAL A 97 0.27 0.70 10.88
CA VAL A 97 1.39 1.32 11.63
C VAL A 97 1.39 0.98 13.12
N LEU A 98 0.20 0.93 13.74
CA LEU A 98 0.07 0.76 15.18
C LEU A 98 -0.05 -0.70 15.64
N SER A 99 -0.19 -1.65 14.70
CA SER A 99 -0.33 -3.07 15.06
C SER A 99 1.00 -3.81 15.11
N VAL A 100 1.99 -3.38 14.31
CA VAL A 100 3.22 -4.15 14.08
C VAL A 100 4.38 -3.20 13.78
N ALA A 101 5.58 -3.57 14.23
CA ALA A 101 6.82 -2.82 13.97
C ALA A 101 7.32 -2.90 12.51
N ASP A 102 6.61 -3.60 11.61
CA ASP A 102 7.03 -3.81 10.22
C ASP A 102 6.82 -2.55 9.35
N ALA A 103 5.71 -1.83 9.56
CA ALA A 103 5.33 -0.70 8.71
C ALA A 103 6.36 0.44 8.69
N PRO A 104 6.99 0.85 9.82
CA PRO A 104 8.03 1.86 9.78
C PRO A 104 9.30 1.43 9.04
N LEU A 105 9.67 0.15 9.06
CA LEU A 105 10.80 -0.40 8.29
C LEU A 105 10.48 -0.40 6.79
N ILE A 106 9.26 -0.79 6.42
CA ILE A 106 8.78 -0.70 5.03
C ILE A 106 8.81 0.75 4.55
N ALA A 107 8.38 1.70 5.38
CA ALA A 107 8.35 3.12 5.05
C ALA A 107 9.76 3.74 4.86
N GLN A 108 10.80 3.15 5.44
CA GLN A 108 12.20 3.53 5.17
C GLN A 108 12.74 2.99 3.84
N ALA A 109 12.16 1.91 3.32
CA ALA A 109 12.60 1.26 2.09
C ALA A 109 12.01 1.90 0.81
N VAL A 110 11.19 2.95 0.94
CA VAL A 110 10.45 3.58 -0.17
C VAL A 110 10.69 5.08 -0.22
N ASP A 111 10.57 5.68 -1.41
CA ASP A 111 10.80 7.12 -1.62
C ASP A 111 9.74 8.02 -0.95
N GLY A 112 8.53 7.49 -0.79
CA GLY A 112 7.39 8.24 -0.28
C GLY A 112 6.30 7.34 0.30
N THR A 113 5.75 7.77 1.43
CA THR A 113 4.72 7.07 2.19
C THR A 113 3.41 7.87 2.19
N ILE A 114 2.31 7.22 1.85
CA ILE A 114 0.96 7.78 1.99
C ILE A 114 0.31 7.14 3.21
N PHE A 115 -0.07 7.95 4.20
CA PHE A 115 -0.81 7.45 5.35
C PHE A 115 -2.30 7.32 5.02
N VAL A 116 -2.93 6.21 5.39
CA VAL A 116 -4.37 5.98 5.17
C VAL A 116 -5.11 5.88 6.50
N GLY A 117 -6.03 6.82 6.75
CA GLY A 117 -6.95 6.80 7.90
C GLY A 117 -8.37 6.48 7.47
N ARG A 118 -9.15 5.71 8.25
CA ARG A 118 -10.56 5.45 7.92
C ARG A 118 -11.47 6.51 8.55
N TRP A 119 -12.21 7.22 7.72
CA TRP A 119 -13.14 8.26 8.16
C TRP A 119 -14.22 7.69 9.09
N GLY A 120 -14.57 8.44 10.13
CA GLY A 120 -15.56 8.05 11.14
C GLY A 120 -15.15 6.87 12.04
N LYS A 121 -14.01 6.21 11.79
CA LYS A 121 -13.52 5.07 12.59
C LYS A 121 -12.20 5.37 13.29
N THR A 122 -11.22 5.93 12.57
CA THR A 122 -9.90 6.24 13.14
C THR A 122 -9.95 7.60 13.84
N ARG A 123 -9.70 7.63 15.16
CA ARG A 123 -9.68 8.89 15.93
C ARG A 123 -8.50 9.76 15.50
N LYS A 124 -8.69 11.09 15.49
CA LYS A 124 -7.65 12.07 15.13
C LYS A 124 -6.36 11.88 15.94
N GLN A 125 -6.48 11.68 17.26
CA GLN A 125 -5.32 11.45 18.13
C GLN A 125 -4.55 10.18 17.76
N THR A 126 -5.26 9.10 17.39
CA THR A 126 -4.65 7.85 16.91
C THR A 126 -3.87 8.08 15.61
N MET A 127 -4.42 8.85 14.66
CA MET A 127 -3.70 9.21 13.43
C MET A 127 -2.45 10.05 13.72
N ILE A 128 -2.55 11.04 14.60
CA ILE A 128 -1.41 11.88 15.01
C ILE A 128 -0.31 11.02 15.65
N PHE A 129 -0.69 10.08 16.53
CA PHE A 129 0.26 9.18 17.16
C PHE A 129 0.97 8.29 16.13
N ALA A 130 0.23 7.70 15.19
CA ALA A 130 0.80 6.86 14.13
C ALA A 130 1.73 7.64 13.19
N LEU A 131 1.34 8.84 12.79
CA LEU A 131 2.17 9.72 11.97
C LEU A 131 3.48 10.11 12.69
N ARG A 132 3.42 10.33 14.01
CA ARG A 132 4.64 10.58 14.82
C ARG A 132 5.56 9.37 14.84
N GLN A 133 5.02 8.16 15.00
CA GLN A 133 5.81 6.92 14.96
C GLN A 133 6.53 6.76 13.61
N LEU A 134 5.83 6.98 12.49
CA LEU A 134 6.43 6.96 11.16
C LEU A 134 7.47 8.07 10.96
N ALA A 135 7.20 9.29 11.42
CA ALA A 135 8.14 10.39 11.29
C ALA A 135 9.44 10.14 12.08
N GLN A 136 9.36 9.48 13.24
CA GLN A 136 10.52 9.13 14.06
C GLN A 136 11.44 8.12 13.38
N THR A 137 10.95 7.35 12.40
CA THR A 137 11.78 6.42 11.63
C THR A 137 12.44 7.05 10.42
N GLY A 138 12.25 8.36 10.18
CA GLY A 138 12.79 9.05 9.01
C GLY A 138 12.00 8.77 7.72
N ALA A 139 10.81 8.18 7.82
CA ALA A 139 9.95 7.95 6.65
C ALA A 139 9.52 9.27 5.99
N SER A 140 9.59 9.32 4.66
CA SER A 140 9.13 10.44 3.84
C SER A 140 7.61 10.38 3.70
N ILE A 141 6.86 11.06 4.58
CA ILE A 141 5.39 11.08 4.50
C ILE A 141 4.96 12.17 3.52
N ILE A 142 4.51 11.75 2.33
CA ILE A 142 4.16 12.66 1.23
C ILE A 142 2.66 13.02 1.18
N GLY A 143 1.83 12.36 1.99
CA GLY A 143 0.41 12.64 2.00
C GLY A 143 -0.41 11.82 3.00
N LEU A 144 -1.67 12.25 3.16
CA LEU A 144 -2.68 11.63 4.00
C LEU A 144 -3.96 11.41 3.18
N VAL A 145 -4.50 10.20 3.22
CA VAL A 145 -5.77 9.84 2.58
C VAL A 145 -6.77 9.41 3.64
N LEU A 146 -7.97 9.99 3.59
CA LEU A 146 -9.12 9.49 4.33
C LEU A 146 -9.91 8.50 3.47
N SER A 147 -9.93 7.23 3.89
CA SER A 147 -10.70 6.18 3.23
C SER A 147 -12.12 6.08 3.78
N ARG A 148 -13.05 5.60 2.94
CA ARG A 148 -14.46 5.34 3.28
C ARG A 148 -15.18 6.55 3.89
N VAL A 149 -14.93 7.74 3.34
CA VAL A 149 -15.63 8.97 3.71
C VAL A 149 -17.10 8.86 3.33
N ASP A 150 -18.01 9.10 4.29
CA ASP A 150 -19.41 9.37 3.97
C ASP A 150 -19.51 10.82 3.51
N VAL A 151 -19.57 11.00 2.19
CA VAL A 151 -19.59 12.33 1.55
C VAL A 151 -20.81 13.15 1.97
N ARG A 152 -21.96 12.50 2.27
CA ARG A 152 -23.18 13.20 2.68
C ARG A 152 -23.01 13.78 4.08
N ARG A 153 -22.45 12.99 5.00
CA ARG A 153 -22.15 13.46 6.35
C ARG A 153 -21.02 14.50 6.35
N ALA A 154 -19.98 14.31 5.55
CA ALA A 154 -18.87 15.26 5.44
C ALA A 154 -19.31 16.64 4.94
N ALA A 155 -20.27 16.70 4.00
CA ALA A 155 -20.86 17.95 3.54
C ALA A 155 -21.57 18.72 4.68
N ASN A 156 -22.23 18.02 5.60
CA ASN A 156 -22.90 18.62 6.75
C ASN A 156 -21.94 19.15 7.82
N TYR A 157 -20.69 18.67 7.85
CA TYR A 157 -19.65 19.15 8.77
C TYR A 157 -18.84 20.34 8.21
N SER A 158 -19.04 20.74 6.96
CA SER A 158 -18.22 21.77 6.32
C SER A 158 -18.81 23.18 6.48
N TYR A 159 -18.23 23.96 7.40
CA TYR A 159 -18.16 25.41 7.24
C TYR A 159 -17.07 25.70 6.18
N GLY A 160 -17.47 25.96 4.93
CA GLY A 160 -16.56 26.42 3.86
C GLY A 160 -16.33 25.44 2.69
N ASP A 161 -16.51 25.97 1.47
CA ASP A 161 -16.15 25.59 0.08
C ASP A 161 -15.99 24.10 -0.36
N ALA A 162 -15.48 23.19 0.47
CA ALA A 162 -15.29 21.77 0.13
C ALA A 162 -16.60 21.01 -0.13
N GLY A 163 -17.69 21.44 0.51
CA GLY A 163 -19.04 20.88 0.30
C GLY A 163 -19.63 21.19 -1.09
N GLN A 164 -19.28 22.35 -1.68
CA GLN A 164 -19.78 22.73 -3.00
C GLN A 164 -18.95 22.12 -4.14
N TYR A 165 -17.63 21.96 -3.96
CA TYR A 165 -16.75 21.34 -4.96
C TYR A 165 -17.08 19.86 -5.22
N HIS A 166 -17.40 19.07 -4.18
CA HIS A 166 -17.70 17.65 -4.35
C HIS A 166 -19.11 17.34 -4.88
N GLY A 167 -20.06 18.27 -4.76
CA GLY A 167 -21.40 18.13 -5.35
C GLY A 167 -21.36 18.03 -6.88
N LYS A 168 -20.43 18.74 -7.54
CA LYS A 168 -20.29 18.77 -9.01
C LYS A 168 -19.63 17.52 -9.60
N HIS A 169 -18.75 16.83 -8.87
CA HIS A 169 -18.07 15.62 -9.36
C HIS A 169 -18.86 14.32 -9.19
N LYS A 170 -20.04 14.37 -8.57
CA LYS A 170 -20.93 13.20 -8.39
C LYS A 170 -21.40 12.59 -9.72
N LYS A 171 -21.53 13.40 -10.79
CA LYS A 171 -21.84 12.90 -12.14
C LYS A 171 -20.73 11.99 -12.70
N TYR A 172 -19.48 12.23 -12.32
CA TYR A 172 -18.32 11.54 -12.89
C TYR A 172 -18.18 10.08 -12.42
N TYR A 173 -18.63 9.77 -11.20
CA TYR A 173 -18.55 8.40 -10.63
C TYR A 173 -19.77 7.54 -10.93
N LEU A 174 -20.88 8.12 -11.40
CA LEU A 174 -22.15 7.43 -11.60
C LEU A 174 -22.45 7.09 -13.07
N GLU A 175 -21.68 7.59 -14.04
CA GLU A 175 -21.91 7.34 -15.48
C GLU A 175 -21.19 6.10 -16.03
N LYS A 176 -20.45 5.32 -15.21
CA LYS A 176 -19.81 4.06 -15.66
C LYS A 176 -20.02 2.89 -14.71
N ALA A 177 -21.24 2.73 -14.21
CA ALA A 177 -21.72 1.49 -13.59
C ALA A 177 -22.73 0.81 -14.52
#